data_AF-A0A8C9F485-F1
#
_entry.id   AF-A0A8C9F485-F1
#
_cell.length_a   1.000
_cell.length_b   1.000
_cell.length_c   1.000
_cell.angle_alpha   90.00
_cell.angle_beta   90.00
_cell.angle_gamma   90.00
#
_symmetry.space_group_name_H-M   'P 1'
#
loop_
_entity.id
_entity.type
_entity.pdbx_description
1 polymer ?
#
loop_
_entity_poly.entity_id
_entity_poly.type
_entity_poly.pdbx_seq_one_letter_code
_entity_poly.pdbx_strand_id
1 'polypeptide(L)'
;MARNAEKAMTALARFRQAQLEEGKVKERRPFLASECNELPKAEKWRRQIIGEISKKVAQIQNAGLGEFRIRDLNDEINKLLREKGHWEVRIRELGGPDYARIGPRMLDHEGKEVPGNRGYKYFGAAKDLPGVRELFEKEPLPPPRKTRAELMKSIDAEYYGYRDEDDGILEPLEQEHEKKVIAEAVEKWKMEREARLARGEEEEEEVNIYAVDDESDEEGGKEKEGEEGQQKFIAHVPVPSQQELNVLPSFGFLFDIDGVLVRGKTPIPAAKIAFQKLVNSQGQFLVPVVFVTNAGDCLRQKKADQLSHVLGVPIAQDQVMMSHSPLRMFKRYHPKCVLVSGQGPLLDIAQDLGFSQPVTIEMLREKYPLLDVVDHDRAPGVLLLFCLGSLSDGKPTFS
;
A
#
# COMPACT_ATOMS: atom_id res chain seq x y z
N MET A 1 67.34 -27.16 -31.96
CA MET A 1 67.38 -26.76 -30.52
C MET A 1 66.40 -27.64 -29.76
N ALA A 2 66.85 -28.39 -28.75
CA ALA A 2 65.97 -29.23 -27.92
C ALA A 2 64.88 -28.40 -27.22
N ARG A 3 63.68 -28.98 -27.04
CA ARG A 3 62.54 -28.31 -26.38
C ARG A 3 62.88 -28.02 -24.92
N ASN A 4 62.30 -26.98 -24.32
CA ASN A 4 62.59 -26.59 -22.94
C ASN A 4 62.38 -27.73 -21.92
N ALA A 5 61.41 -28.62 -22.16
CA ALA A 5 61.18 -29.82 -21.35
C ALA A 5 62.38 -30.79 -21.36
N GLU A 6 63.05 -30.96 -22.50
CA GLU A 6 64.23 -31.83 -22.63
C GLU A 6 65.46 -31.19 -21.99
N LYS A 7 65.65 -29.87 -22.15
CA LYS A 7 66.72 -29.10 -21.49
C LYS A 7 66.58 -29.14 -19.96
N ALA A 8 65.36 -29.08 -19.44
CA ALA A 8 65.06 -29.19 -18.01
C ALA A 8 65.35 -30.59 -17.43
N MET A 9 65.39 -31.62 -18.27
CA MET A 9 65.65 -33.02 -17.88
C MET A 9 67.13 -33.43 -18.02
N THR A 10 68.01 -32.53 -18.43
CA THR A 10 69.45 -32.81 -18.53
C THR A 10 70.07 -33.07 -17.16
N ALA A 11 71.13 -33.88 -17.11
CA ALA A 11 71.82 -34.23 -15.87
C ALA A 11 72.26 -33.00 -15.07
N LEU A 12 72.74 -31.94 -15.76
CA LEU A 12 73.14 -30.68 -15.12
C LEU A 12 71.94 -29.91 -14.55
N ALA A 13 70.82 -29.84 -15.28
CA ALA A 13 69.59 -29.21 -14.78
C ALA A 13 69.04 -29.94 -13.55
N ARG A 14 69.01 -31.28 -13.57
CA ARG A 14 68.61 -32.10 -12.42
C ARG A 14 69.58 -31.95 -11.24
N PHE A 15 70.89 -31.90 -11.48
CA PHE A 15 71.90 -31.69 -10.44
C PHE A 15 71.79 -30.31 -9.78
N ARG A 16 71.62 -29.25 -10.59
CA ARG A 16 71.39 -27.89 -10.09
C ARG A 16 70.09 -27.78 -9.29
N GLN A 17 69.04 -28.47 -9.73
CA GLN A 17 67.79 -28.55 -9.00
C GLN A 17 67.94 -29.36 -7.70
N ALA A 18 68.70 -30.46 -7.70
CA ALA A 18 69.01 -31.22 -6.50
C ALA A 18 69.79 -30.38 -5.48
N GLN A 19 70.77 -29.57 -5.89
CA GLN A 19 71.48 -28.63 -4.99
C GLN A 19 70.57 -27.51 -4.45
N LEU A 20 69.63 -27.02 -5.25
CA LEU A 20 68.64 -26.02 -4.79
C LEU A 20 67.60 -26.61 -3.83
N GLU A 21 67.35 -27.92 -3.93
CA GLU A 21 66.46 -28.69 -3.06
C GLU A 21 67.20 -29.28 -1.84
N GLU A 22 68.54 -29.32 -1.86
CA GLU A 22 69.37 -29.74 -0.74
C GLU A 22 69.14 -28.80 0.47
N GLY A 23 68.55 -29.33 1.53
CA GLY A 23 68.13 -28.56 2.72
C GLY A 23 66.67 -28.08 2.72
N LYS A 24 65.92 -28.21 1.62
CA LYS A 24 64.48 -27.90 1.55
C LYS A 24 63.65 -29.17 1.43
N VAL A 25 63.21 -29.71 2.57
CA VAL A 25 62.21 -30.78 2.57
C VAL A 25 60.91 -30.21 1.97
N LYS A 26 60.45 -30.78 0.87
CA LYS A 26 59.10 -30.53 0.33
C LYS A 26 58.09 -31.11 1.31
N GLU A 27 57.80 -30.35 2.36
CA GLU A 27 56.74 -30.67 3.29
C GLU A 27 55.45 -30.83 2.49
N ARG A 28 54.78 -31.97 2.67
CA ARG A 28 53.43 -32.18 2.14
C ARG A 28 52.43 -31.78 3.21
N ARG A 29 51.31 -31.24 2.78
CA ARG A 29 50.18 -30.96 3.67
C ARG A 29 49.74 -32.27 4.32
N PRO A 30 49.68 -32.34 5.67
CA PRO A 30 49.12 -33.49 6.37
C PRO A 30 47.69 -33.79 5.93
N PHE A 31 47.30 -35.07 5.97
CA PHE A 31 45.94 -35.48 5.59
C PHE A 31 44.91 -34.99 6.61
N LEU A 32 45.25 -35.07 7.90
CA LEU A 32 44.42 -34.58 8.99
C LEU A 32 44.98 -33.25 9.53
N ALA A 33 44.11 -32.25 9.67
CA ALA A 33 44.50 -30.96 10.24
C ALA A 33 44.96 -31.07 11.71
N SER A 34 44.43 -32.05 12.45
CA SER A 34 44.78 -32.32 13.85
C SER A 34 46.24 -32.72 14.07
N GLU A 35 46.92 -33.25 13.05
CA GLU A 35 48.34 -33.63 13.12
C GLU A 35 49.28 -32.41 13.17
N CYS A 36 48.77 -31.20 12.88
CA CYS A 36 49.55 -29.97 12.93
C CYS A 36 49.37 -29.28 14.29
N ASN A 37 50.48 -29.06 15.00
CA ASN A 37 50.51 -28.39 16.31
C ASN A 37 51.12 -26.99 16.27
N GLU A 38 51.65 -26.56 15.12
CA GLU A 38 52.28 -25.26 14.96
C GLU A 38 51.36 -24.31 14.18
N LEU A 39 50.99 -23.20 14.81
CA LEU A 39 50.14 -22.17 14.22
C LEU A 39 50.66 -21.65 12.85
N PRO A 40 51.95 -21.30 12.69
CA PRO A 40 52.46 -20.81 11.40
C PRO A 40 52.38 -21.83 10.26
N LYS A 41 52.53 -23.12 10.59
CA LYS A 41 52.39 -24.22 9.60
C LYS A 41 50.93 -24.41 9.22
N ALA A 42 50.00 -24.35 10.18
CA ALA A 42 48.56 -24.43 9.89
C ALA A 42 48.10 -23.28 8.98
N GLU A 43 48.57 -22.05 9.20
CA GLU A 43 48.27 -20.91 8.32
C GLU A 43 48.89 -21.04 6.92
N LYS A 44 50.10 -21.61 6.81
CA LYS A 44 50.74 -21.93 5.52
C LYS A 44 49.89 -22.92 4.72
N TRP A 45 49.38 -23.98 5.35
CA TRP A 45 48.52 -24.96 4.69
C TRP A 45 47.17 -24.36 4.28
N ARG A 46 46.55 -23.53 5.13
CA ARG A 46 45.33 -22.79 4.77
C ARG A 46 45.54 -21.92 3.52
N ARG A 47 46.63 -21.16 3.47
CA ARG A 47 46.98 -20.32 2.30
C ARG A 47 47.20 -21.14 1.03
N GLN A 48 47.84 -22.31 1.16
CA GLN A 48 48.01 -23.22 0.04
C GLN A 48 46.67 -23.71 -0.52
N ILE A 49 45.74 -24.11 0.34
CA ILE A 49 44.39 -24.56 -0.06
C ILE A 49 43.65 -23.45 -0.81
N ILE A 50 43.71 -22.21 -0.31
CA ILE A 50 43.10 -21.06 -0.99
C ILE A 50 43.69 -20.84 -2.39
N GLY A 51 45.01 -21.00 -2.55
CA GLY A 51 45.67 -20.94 -3.85
C GLY A 51 45.25 -22.06 -4.80
N GLU A 52 45.07 -23.28 -4.29
CA GLU A 52 44.56 -24.42 -5.07
C GLU A 52 43.11 -24.20 -5.53
N ILE A 53 42.24 -23.69 -4.63
CA ILE A 53 40.86 -23.32 -4.96
C ILE A 53 40.85 -22.25 -6.06
N SER A 54 41.62 -21.18 -5.90
CA SER A 54 41.64 -20.06 -6.87
C SER A 54 42.05 -20.53 -8.28
N LYS A 55 43.02 -21.44 -8.38
CA LYS A 55 43.43 -22.06 -9.66
C LYS A 55 42.32 -22.90 -10.28
N LYS A 56 41.60 -23.69 -9.48
CA LYS A 56 40.48 -24.51 -9.99
C LYS A 56 39.27 -23.67 -10.37
N VAL A 57 38.96 -22.61 -9.62
CA VAL A 57 37.89 -21.66 -9.97
C VAL A 57 38.19 -21.01 -11.32
N ALA A 58 39.43 -20.55 -11.55
CA ALA A 58 39.85 -20.01 -12.85
C ALA A 58 39.75 -21.05 -13.99
N GLN A 59 39.96 -22.34 -13.70
CA GLN A 59 39.76 -23.41 -14.69
C GLN A 59 38.28 -23.62 -15.03
N ILE A 60 37.39 -23.57 -14.04
CA ILE A 60 35.93 -23.74 -14.23
C ILE A 60 35.30 -22.57 -14.99
N GLN A 61 35.85 -21.37 -14.90
CA GLN A 61 35.34 -20.22 -15.67
C GLN A 61 35.44 -20.41 -17.20
N ASN A 62 36.26 -21.35 -17.67
CA ASN A 62 36.34 -21.70 -19.09
C ASN A 62 35.16 -22.60 -19.50
N ALA A 63 34.12 -22.02 -20.08
CA ALA A 63 32.92 -22.72 -20.55
C ALA A 63 33.18 -23.76 -21.66
N GLY A 64 34.38 -23.81 -22.23
CA GLY A 64 34.81 -24.81 -23.22
C GLY A 64 35.27 -26.15 -22.61
N LEU A 65 35.36 -26.27 -21.28
CA LEU A 65 35.56 -27.56 -20.63
C LEU A 65 34.25 -28.36 -20.70
N GLY A 66 34.32 -29.62 -21.14
CA GLY A 66 33.14 -30.48 -21.19
C GLY A 66 32.46 -30.60 -19.82
N GLU A 67 31.13 -30.79 -19.83
CA GLU A 67 30.26 -30.80 -18.65
C GLU A 67 30.74 -31.73 -17.52
N PHE A 68 31.17 -32.95 -17.83
CA PHE A 68 31.71 -33.90 -16.85
C PHE A 68 32.92 -33.33 -16.12
N ARG A 69 33.83 -32.68 -16.85
CA ARG A 69 35.04 -32.10 -16.29
C ARG A 69 34.72 -30.91 -15.36
N ILE A 70 33.69 -30.13 -15.70
CA ILE A 70 33.21 -29.03 -14.87
C ILE A 70 32.63 -29.58 -13.55
N ARG A 71 31.87 -30.68 -13.59
CA ARG A 71 31.35 -31.34 -12.37
C ARG A 71 32.47 -31.81 -11.45
N ASP A 72 33.44 -32.55 -11.99
CA ASP A 72 34.59 -33.03 -11.23
C ASP A 72 35.36 -31.89 -10.57
N LEU A 73 35.61 -30.81 -11.32
CA LEU A 73 36.29 -29.62 -10.79
C LEU A 73 35.47 -28.94 -9.68
N ASN A 74 34.14 -28.89 -9.81
CA ASN A 74 33.26 -28.32 -8.79
C ASN A 74 33.27 -29.16 -7.51
N ASP A 75 33.26 -30.50 -7.62
CA ASP A 75 33.40 -31.41 -6.48
C ASP A 75 34.76 -31.29 -5.80
N GLU A 76 35.83 -31.18 -6.58
CA GLU A 76 37.19 -30.95 -6.06
C GLU A 76 37.30 -29.61 -5.32
N ILE A 77 36.65 -28.54 -5.81
CA ILE A 77 36.59 -27.26 -5.10
C ILE A 77 35.80 -27.37 -3.79
N ASN A 78 34.64 -28.03 -3.80
CA ASN A 78 33.85 -28.25 -2.59
C ASN A 78 34.61 -29.11 -1.56
N LYS A 79 35.40 -30.09 -2.01
CA LYS A 79 36.31 -30.85 -1.15
C LYS A 79 37.36 -29.95 -0.51
N LEU A 80 38.04 -29.10 -1.29
CA LEU A 80 39.03 -28.16 -0.78
C LEU A 80 38.44 -27.11 0.17
N LEU A 81 37.19 -26.68 -0.04
CA LEU A 81 36.49 -25.76 0.87
C LEU A 81 36.20 -26.40 2.23
N ARG A 82 35.82 -27.68 2.26
CA ARG A 82 35.68 -28.43 3.51
C ARG A 82 37.01 -28.59 4.23
N GLU A 83 38.06 -28.97 3.50
CA GLU A 83 39.42 -29.06 4.04
C GLU A 83 39.88 -27.72 4.62
N LYS A 84 39.67 -26.61 3.89
CA LYS A 84 39.93 -25.25 4.38
C LYS A 84 39.23 -24.98 5.71
N GLY A 85 37.95 -25.36 5.82
CA GLY A 85 37.18 -25.23 7.06
C GLY A 85 37.79 -26.00 8.23
N HIS A 86 38.25 -27.24 8.00
CA HIS A 86 38.96 -28.02 9.02
C HIS A 86 40.26 -27.34 9.49
N TRP A 87 41.03 -26.77 8.55
CA TRP A 87 42.24 -26.01 8.89
C TRP A 87 41.93 -24.71 9.63
N GLU A 88 40.83 -24.02 9.33
CA GLU A 88 40.40 -22.82 10.07
C GLU A 88 39.97 -23.14 11.50
N VAL A 89 39.26 -24.25 11.71
CA VAL A 89 38.93 -24.74 13.06
C VAL A 89 40.21 -25.08 13.83
N ARG A 90 41.16 -25.78 13.19
CA ARG A 90 42.44 -26.09 13.83
C ARG A 90 43.25 -24.85 14.20
N ILE A 91 43.27 -23.84 13.33
CA ILE A 91 43.93 -22.56 13.62
C ILE A 91 43.28 -21.88 14.84
N ARG A 92 41.94 -21.91 14.94
CA ARG A 92 41.21 -21.39 16.11
C ARG A 92 41.60 -22.15 17.39
N GLU A 93 41.68 -23.48 17.34
CA GLU A 93 42.11 -24.31 18.48
C GLU A 93 43.54 -24.01 18.93
N LEU A 94 44.45 -23.72 18.00
CA LEU A 94 45.84 -23.34 18.28
C LEU A 94 46.01 -21.88 18.74
N GLY A 95 44.91 -21.16 19.01
CA GLY A 95 44.91 -19.77 19.49
C GLY A 95 45.08 -18.72 18.39
N GLY A 96 44.87 -19.09 17.13
CA GLY A 96 44.93 -18.17 15.98
C GLY A 96 43.64 -17.41 15.69
N PRO A 97 43.66 -16.49 14.71
CA PRO A 97 42.50 -15.68 14.34
C PRO A 97 41.31 -16.50 13.84
N ASP A 98 40.09 -16.08 14.21
CA ASP A 98 38.87 -16.69 13.71
C ASP A 98 38.55 -16.24 12.27
N TYR A 99 39.13 -16.96 11.31
CA TYR A 99 38.96 -16.70 9.88
C TYR A 99 37.53 -16.90 9.37
N ALA A 100 36.64 -17.61 10.09
CA ALA A 100 35.25 -17.73 9.70
C ALA A 100 34.47 -16.42 9.91
N ARG A 101 34.90 -15.60 10.89
CA ARG A 101 34.30 -14.31 11.23
C ARG A 101 35.05 -13.12 10.62
N ILE A 102 36.38 -13.21 10.57
CA ILE A 102 37.28 -12.11 10.21
C ILE A 102 37.73 -12.20 8.74
N GLY A 103 37.73 -13.40 8.17
CA GLY A 103 38.23 -13.62 6.81
C GLY A 103 37.30 -13.00 5.75
N PRO A 104 37.87 -12.39 4.70
CA PRO A 104 37.05 -11.91 3.59
C PRO A 104 36.37 -13.09 2.91
N ARG A 105 35.05 -12.98 2.70
CA ARG A 105 34.20 -13.96 2.00
C ARG A 105 34.48 -13.97 0.49
N MET A 106 35.75 -13.91 0.09
CA MET A 106 36.19 -13.72 -1.30
C MET A 106 35.68 -14.80 -2.26
N LEU A 107 35.21 -15.94 -1.74
CA LEU A 107 34.70 -17.08 -2.52
C LEU A 107 33.17 -17.16 -2.60
N ASP A 108 32.44 -16.36 -1.81
CA ASP A 108 30.97 -16.41 -1.78
C ASP A 108 30.33 -15.57 -2.90
N HIS A 109 31.08 -14.64 -3.50
CA HIS A 109 30.62 -13.88 -4.66
C HIS A 109 30.61 -14.71 -5.94
N GLU A 110 31.46 -15.74 -6.04
CA GLU A 110 31.57 -16.60 -7.22
C GLU A 110 30.82 -17.93 -7.06
N GLY A 111 30.54 -18.39 -5.84
CA GLY A 111 29.78 -19.60 -5.55
C GLY A 111 28.30 -19.30 -5.24
N LYS A 112 27.35 -20.00 -5.88
CA LYS A 112 25.92 -19.91 -5.54
C LYS A 112 25.50 -21.19 -4.82
N GLU A 113 24.81 -21.06 -3.70
CA GLU A 113 24.24 -22.18 -2.94
C GLU A 113 22.78 -22.40 -3.35
N VAL A 114 22.41 -23.66 -3.62
CA VAL A 114 21.02 -24.01 -3.93
C VAL A 114 20.17 -23.88 -2.66
N PRO A 115 19.01 -23.21 -2.70
CA PRO A 115 18.10 -23.14 -1.56
C PRO A 115 17.72 -24.56 -1.09
N GLY A 116 18.08 -24.90 0.16
CA GLY A 116 17.76 -26.20 0.78
C GLY A 116 18.95 -27.14 0.98
N ASN A 117 20.02 -27.03 0.20
CA ASN A 117 21.24 -27.83 0.39
C ASN A 117 22.29 -27.04 1.18
N ARG A 118 22.46 -27.38 2.45
CA ARG A 118 23.43 -26.71 3.33
C ARG A 118 24.85 -27.16 3.01
N GLY A 119 25.62 -26.32 2.32
CA GLY A 119 27.09 -26.38 2.26
C GLY A 119 27.73 -26.86 0.95
N TYR A 120 26.96 -27.16 -0.09
CA TYR A 120 27.48 -27.45 -1.44
C TYR A 120 27.31 -26.23 -2.35
N LYS A 121 28.39 -25.78 -2.98
CA LYS A 121 28.42 -24.57 -3.82
C LYS A 121 28.71 -24.91 -5.28
N TYR A 122 28.09 -24.18 -6.19
CA TYR A 122 28.40 -24.24 -7.63
C TYR A 122 29.16 -22.98 -8.03
N PHE A 123 30.33 -23.14 -8.66
CA PHE A 123 31.24 -22.05 -9.06
C PHE A 123 31.27 -21.88 -10.58
N GLY A 124 31.36 -20.62 -11.07
CA GLY A 124 31.55 -20.32 -12.50
C GLY A 124 30.56 -21.06 -13.42
N ALA A 125 31.08 -21.68 -14.49
CA ALA A 125 30.31 -22.43 -15.49
C ALA A 125 29.57 -23.66 -14.91
N ALA A 126 29.90 -24.11 -13.68
CA ALA A 126 29.16 -25.19 -13.02
C ALA A 126 27.71 -24.79 -12.67
N LYS A 127 27.41 -23.48 -12.62
CA LYS A 127 26.04 -22.96 -12.41
C LYS A 127 25.16 -23.09 -13.65
N ASP A 128 25.77 -23.10 -14.82
CA ASP A 128 25.08 -23.13 -16.12
C ASP A 128 24.86 -24.56 -16.63
N LEU A 129 25.25 -25.57 -15.85
CA LEU A 129 25.05 -26.97 -16.20
C LEU A 129 23.54 -27.31 -16.28
N PRO A 130 23.12 -28.14 -17.26
CA PRO A 130 21.77 -28.67 -17.33
C PRO A 130 21.34 -29.31 -16.00
N GLY A 131 20.14 -28.98 -15.50
CA GLY A 131 19.61 -29.41 -14.21
C GLY A 131 20.08 -28.60 -12.98
N VAL A 132 21.28 -27.98 -13.01
CA VAL A 132 21.73 -27.07 -11.94
C VAL A 132 21.20 -25.65 -12.17
N ARG A 133 21.16 -25.23 -13.45
CA ARG A 133 20.61 -23.93 -13.85
C ARG A 133 19.15 -23.75 -13.42
N GLU A 134 18.33 -24.79 -13.61
CA GLU A 134 16.91 -24.79 -13.24
C GLU A 134 16.70 -24.63 -11.73
N LEU A 135 17.62 -25.15 -10.89
CA LEU A 135 17.58 -24.97 -9.43
C LEU A 135 17.91 -23.53 -8.99
N PHE A 136 18.52 -22.73 -9.87
CA PHE A 136 18.94 -21.36 -9.60
C PHE A 136 18.07 -20.30 -10.27
N GLU A 137 17.29 -20.70 -11.27
CA GLU A 137 16.30 -19.90 -11.97
C GLU A 137 15.08 -19.78 -11.05
N LYS A 138 15.04 -18.69 -10.28
CA LYS A 138 13.84 -18.36 -9.51
C LYS A 138 12.73 -18.05 -10.52
N GLU A 139 11.54 -18.61 -10.30
CA GLU A 139 10.35 -18.20 -11.04
C GLU A 139 10.30 -16.66 -11.10
N PRO A 140 10.04 -16.09 -12.28
CA PRO A 140 9.95 -14.64 -12.41
C PRO A 140 8.90 -14.15 -11.41
N LEU A 141 9.26 -13.12 -10.64
CA LEU A 141 8.34 -12.53 -9.68
C LEU A 141 7.03 -12.19 -10.41
N PRO A 142 5.86 -12.50 -9.84
CA PRO A 142 4.60 -12.14 -10.45
C PRO A 142 4.61 -10.64 -10.75
N PRO A 143 4.01 -10.21 -11.87
CA PRO A 143 4.03 -8.81 -12.26
C PRO A 143 3.55 -7.95 -11.09
N PRO A 144 4.22 -6.81 -10.83
CA PRO A 144 3.86 -5.96 -9.71
C PRO A 144 2.38 -5.62 -9.77
N ARG A 145 1.67 -5.80 -8.65
CA ARG A 145 0.24 -5.44 -8.58
C ARG A 145 0.13 -3.96 -8.91
N LYS A 146 -0.78 -3.61 -9.82
CA LYS A 146 -1.05 -2.22 -10.18
C LYS A 146 -1.24 -1.40 -8.91
N THR A 147 -0.52 -0.30 -8.81
CA THR A 147 -0.62 0.59 -7.66
C THR A 147 -1.98 1.26 -7.64
N ARG A 148 -2.45 1.69 -6.46
CA ARG A 148 -3.72 2.42 -6.32
C ARG A 148 -3.81 3.61 -7.28
N ALA A 149 -2.69 4.31 -7.50
CA ALA A 149 -2.61 5.44 -8.43
C ALA A 149 -2.82 5.03 -9.90
N GLU A 150 -2.31 3.87 -10.32
CA GLU A 150 -2.53 3.34 -11.67
C GLU A 150 -3.96 2.86 -11.87
N LEU A 151 -4.58 2.30 -10.84
CA LEU A 151 -6.01 1.93 -10.83
C LEU A 151 -6.92 3.16 -10.87
N MET A 152 -6.55 4.25 -10.18
CA MET A 152 -7.30 5.51 -10.18
C MET A 152 -7.15 6.30 -11.49
N LYS A 153 -6.21 5.94 -12.35
CA LYS A 153 -5.95 6.64 -13.63
C LYS A 153 -7.00 6.33 -14.71
N SER A 154 -7.65 5.18 -14.61
CA SER A 154 -8.76 4.77 -15.49
C SER A 154 -10.13 5.05 -14.88
N ILE A 155 -10.18 5.79 -13.77
CA ILE A 155 -11.42 6.24 -13.15
C ILE A 155 -11.57 7.70 -13.54
N ASP A 156 -12.24 7.93 -14.66
CA ASP A 156 -12.56 9.23 -15.22
C ASP A 156 -13.99 9.66 -14.85
N ALA A 157 -14.41 10.85 -15.30
CA ALA A 157 -15.75 11.36 -15.06
C ALA A 157 -16.86 10.45 -15.63
N GLU A 158 -16.52 9.67 -16.65
CA GLU A 158 -17.39 8.68 -17.30
C GLU A 158 -17.68 7.50 -16.36
N TYR A 159 -16.69 7.03 -15.59
CA TYR A 159 -16.91 6.02 -14.53
C TYR A 159 -17.95 6.43 -13.48
N TYR A 160 -18.11 7.74 -13.23
CA TYR A 160 -19.07 8.28 -12.28
C TYR A 160 -20.40 8.71 -12.91
N GLY A 161 -20.59 8.49 -14.22
CA GLY A 161 -21.84 8.80 -14.93
C GLY A 161 -22.12 10.30 -15.09
N TYR A 162 -21.11 11.17 -14.90
CA TYR A 162 -21.29 12.63 -15.04
C TYR A 162 -21.54 13.09 -16.47
N ARG A 163 -21.48 12.19 -17.46
CA ARG A 163 -21.76 12.47 -18.87
C ARG A 163 -23.01 11.77 -19.39
N ASP A 164 -23.68 10.97 -18.57
CA ASP A 164 -24.86 10.20 -18.99
C ASP A 164 -26.03 11.11 -19.41
N GLU A 165 -26.08 12.34 -18.89
CA GLU A 165 -27.06 13.38 -19.31
C GLU A 165 -26.64 14.12 -20.59
N ASP A 166 -25.34 14.16 -20.92
CA ASP A 166 -24.81 14.83 -22.12
C ASP A 166 -24.89 13.96 -23.39
N ASP A 167 -25.11 12.65 -23.24
CA ASP A 167 -25.11 11.68 -24.33
C ASP A 167 -26.38 11.75 -25.22
N GLY A 168 -27.39 12.49 -24.77
CA GLY A 168 -28.65 12.71 -25.51
C GLY A 168 -29.55 11.47 -25.63
N ILE A 169 -29.21 10.37 -24.96
CA ILE A 169 -29.97 9.10 -24.96
C ILE A 169 -31.14 9.15 -23.96
N LEU A 170 -30.98 9.90 -22.86
CA LEU A 170 -31.97 9.95 -21.78
C LEU A 170 -33.22 10.73 -22.19
N GLU A 171 -33.05 11.86 -22.89
CA GLU A 171 -34.14 12.78 -23.26
C GLU A 171 -35.24 12.15 -24.14
N PRO A 172 -34.94 11.34 -25.19
CA PRO A 172 -35.98 10.63 -25.94
C PRO A 172 -36.74 9.58 -25.12
N LEU A 173 -36.04 8.88 -24.22
CA LEU A 173 -36.63 7.84 -23.37
C LEU A 173 -37.58 8.45 -22.33
N GLU A 174 -37.21 9.59 -21.75
CA GLU A 174 -38.06 10.35 -20.83
C GLU A 174 -39.32 10.86 -21.53
N GLN A 175 -39.21 11.40 -22.75
CA GLN A 175 -40.37 11.85 -23.52
C GLN A 175 -41.34 10.71 -23.88
N GLU A 176 -40.83 9.52 -24.21
CA GLU A 176 -41.68 8.35 -24.44
C GLU A 176 -42.39 7.89 -23.17
N HIS A 177 -41.68 7.93 -22.04
CA HIS A 177 -42.25 7.55 -20.74
C HIS A 177 -43.31 8.56 -20.29
N GLU A 178 -43.03 9.86 -20.42
CA GLU A 178 -43.95 10.95 -20.10
C GLU A 178 -45.24 10.85 -20.93
N LYS A 179 -45.13 10.60 -22.25
CA LYS A 179 -46.30 10.35 -23.11
C LYS A 179 -47.14 9.17 -22.65
N LYS A 180 -46.51 8.08 -22.18
CA LYS A 180 -47.23 6.91 -21.64
C LYS A 180 -47.93 7.25 -20.33
N VAL A 181 -47.24 7.93 -19.41
CA VAL A 181 -47.81 8.34 -18.12
C VAL A 181 -48.98 9.31 -18.32
N ILE A 182 -48.86 10.27 -19.24
CA ILE A 182 -49.95 11.18 -19.61
C ILE A 182 -51.13 10.41 -20.20
N ALA A 183 -50.88 9.47 -21.12
CA ALA A 183 -51.94 8.66 -21.72
C ALA A 183 -52.68 7.82 -20.66
N GLU A 184 -51.96 7.18 -19.74
CA GLU A 184 -52.54 6.42 -18.63
C GLU A 184 -53.34 7.32 -17.69
N ALA A 185 -52.84 8.51 -17.36
CA ALA A 185 -53.54 9.49 -16.54
C ALA A 185 -54.83 10.00 -17.21
N VAL A 186 -54.79 10.26 -18.51
CA VAL A 186 -55.95 10.69 -19.31
C VAL A 186 -56.99 9.58 -19.41
N GLU A 187 -56.58 8.33 -19.64
CA GLU A 187 -57.52 7.19 -19.67
C GLU A 187 -58.15 6.96 -18.30
N LYS A 188 -57.37 7.07 -17.23
CA LYS A 188 -57.90 7.00 -15.86
C LYS A 188 -58.91 8.12 -15.59
N TRP A 189 -58.61 9.35 -16.01
CA TRP A 189 -59.51 10.49 -15.89
C TRP A 189 -60.79 10.33 -16.71
N LYS A 190 -60.71 9.80 -17.94
CA LYS A 190 -61.89 9.50 -18.76
C LYS A 190 -62.78 8.45 -18.11
N MET A 191 -62.19 7.35 -17.63
CA MET A 191 -62.91 6.29 -16.93
C MET A 191 -63.58 6.82 -15.66
N GLU A 192 -62.91 7.69 -14.92
CA GLU A 192 -63.44 8.32 -13.72
C GLU A 192 -64.56 9.31 -14.04
N ARG A 193 -64.44 10.11 -15.11
CA ARG A 193 -65.51 10.99 -15.62
C ARG A 193 -66.72 10.20 -16.10
N GLU A 194 -66.53 9.12 -16.86
CA GLU A 194 -67.61 8.30 -17.37
C GLU A 194 -68.35 7.58 -16.23
N ALA A 195 -67.61 7.12 -15.21
CA ALA A 195 -68.18 6.58 -13.97
C ALA A 195 -68.89 7.64 -13.10
N ARG A 196 -68.48 8.92 -13.17
CA ARG A 196 -69.14 10.06 -12.51
C ARG A 196 -70.45 10.41 -13.22
N LEU A 197 -70.42 10.46 -14.56
CA LEU A 197 -71.58 10.72 -15.41
C LEU A 197 -72.64 9.61 -15.27
N ALA A 198 -72.22 8.34 -15.21
CA ALA A 198 -73.11 7.20 -14.97
C ALA A 198 -73.76 7.19 -13.57
N ARG A 199 -73.18 7.91 -12.60
CA ARG A 199 -73.74 8.11 -11.26
C ARG A 199 -74.70 9.30 -11.16
N GLY A 200 -74.89 10.06 -12.25
CA GLY A 200 -75.87 11.15 -12.32
C GLY A 200 -75.45 12.40 -11.55
N GLU A 201 -74.15 12.62 -11.35
CA GLU A 201 -73.61 13.87 -10.78
C GLU A 201 -73.52 14.93 -11.88
N GLU A 202 -74.24 16.05 -11.75
CA GLU A 202 -74.13 17.20 -12.66
C GLU A 202 -72.71 17.79 -12.62
N GLU A 203 -72.22 18.19 -13.79
CA GLU A 203 -70.91 18.82 -13.93
C GLU A 203 -70.97 20.24 -13.35
N GLU A 204 -70.41 20.43 -12.14
CA GLU A 204 -69.99 21.77 -11.72
C GLU A 204 -68.89 22.23 -12.70
N GLU A 205 -69.14 23.32 -13.41
CA GLU A 205 -68.13 24.01 -14.22
C GLU A 205 -67.00 24.44 -13.28
N GLU A 206 -65.89 23.71 -13.28
CA GLU A 206 -64.68 24.14 -12.60
C GLU A 206 -64.19 25.45 -13.25
N VAL A 207 -64.28 26.53 -12.49
CA VAL A 207 -63.80 27.87 -12.86
C VAL A 207 -62.33 27.75 -13.27
N ASN A 208 -62.01 28.17 -14.50
CA ASN A 208 -60.66 28.20 -15.00
C ASN A 208 -59.82 29.22 -14.23
N ILE A 209 -59.03 28.76 -13.26
CA ILE A 209 -58.14 29.58 -12.42
C ILE A 209 -57.01 30.28 -13.21
N TYR A 210 -56.89 30.02 -14.53
CA TYR A 210 -55.92 30.64 -15.43
C TYR A 210 -56.56 31.54 -16.50
N ALA A 211 -57.82 31.95 -16.35
CA ALA A 211 -58.34 33.05 -17.14
C ALA A 211 -57.59 34.33 -16.75
N VAL A 212 -56.62 34.72 -17.56
CA VAL A 212 -55.92 35.98 -17.45
C VAL A 212 -56.89 37.06 -17.91
N ASP A 213 -57.33 37.94 -17.00
CA ASP A 213 -58.09 39.13 -17.35
C ASP A 213 -57.21 40.01 -18.26
N ASP A 214 -57.68 40.20 -19.50
CA ASP A 214 -56.99 40.92 -20.55
C ASP A 214 -57.24 42.43 -20.42
N GLU A 215 -56.84 43.02 -19.29
CA GLU A 215 -56.74 44.48 -19.11
C GLU A 215 -55.62 44.82 -18.11
N SER A 216 -54.40 45.01 -18.60
CA SER A 216 -53.53 46.15 -18.24
C SER A 216 -52.09 45.99 -18.75
N ASP A 217 -51.72 47.00 -19.54
CA ASP A 217 -50.41 47.65 -19.69
C ASP A 217 -49.25 46.93 -20.42
N GLU A 218 -49.08 47.43 -21.65
CA GLU A 218 -47.82 47.49 -22.40
C GLU A 218 -46.64 47.99 -21.55
N GLU A 219 -45.52 47.26 -21.53
CA GLU A 219 -44.21 47.78 -21.96
C GLU A 219 -43.09 46.73 -21.81
N GLY A 220 -42.27 46.61 -22.87
CA GLY A 220 -40.84 46.34 -22.72
C GLY A 220 -40.38 44.88 -22.77
N GLY A 221 -40.27 44.31 -23.98
CA GLY A 221 -39.49 43.10 -24.21
C GLY A 221 -37.97 43.33 -24.09
N LYS A 222 -37.27 42.36 -23.48
CA LYS A 222 -35.90 41.96 -23.86
C LYS A 222 -35.57 40.55 -23.33
N GLU A 223 -35.44 39.66 -24.31
CA GLU A 223 -34.59 38.47 -24.47
C GLU A 223 -34.08 37.70 -23.23
N LYS A 224 -34.37 36.38 -23.26
CA LYS A 224 -33.78 35.32 -22.44
C LYS A 224 -32.34 35.02 -22.87
N GLU A 225 -31.44 34.90 -21.90
CA GLU A 225 -30.34 33.94 -21.97
C GLU A 225 -30.35 33.13 -20.66
N GLY A 226 -30.29 31.81 -20.80
CA GLY A 226 -30.27 30.87 -19.69
C GLY A 226 -28.86 30.70 -19.15
N GLU A 227 -28.74 30.62 -17.82
CA GLU A 227 -27.62 29.97 -17.15
C GLU A 227 -28.16 29.08 -16.05
N GLU A 228 -27.69 27.82 -16.08
CA GLU A 228 -27.96 26.76 -15.14
C GLU A 228 -27.65 27.19 -13.70
N GLY A 229 -28.69 27.23 -12.87
CA GLY A 229 -28.59 27.55 -11.46
C GLY A 229 -27.99 26.40 -10.64
N GLN A 230 -26.67 26.19 -10.71
CA GLN A 230 -25.96 25.56 -9.59
C GLN A 230 -26.20 26.41 -8.35
N GLN A 231 -26.94 25.89 -7.36
CA GLN A 231 -27.12 26.53 -6.06
C GLN A 231 -25.76 26.72 -5.38
N LYS A 232 -25.15 27.89 -5.56
CA LYS A 232 -23.97 28.32 -4.80
C LYS A 232 -24.36 28.47 -3.34
N PHE A 233 -23.88 27.56 -2.51
CA PHE A 233 -23.98 27.68 -1.06
C PHE A 233 -23.04 28.81 -0.58
N ILE A 234 -23.61 29.97 -0.25
CA ILE A 234 -22.88 31.06 0.41
C ILE A 234 -22.96 30.84 1.91
N ALA A 235 -21.84 30.41 2.51
CA ALA A 235 -21.69 30.39 3.95
C ALA A 235 -21.30 31.81 4.42
N HIS A 236 -22.20 32.48 5.13
CA HIS A 236 -21.86 33.72 5.82
C HIS A 236 -20.93 33.41 6.99
N VAL A 237 -19.63 33.57 6.77
CA VAL A 237 -18.65 33.68 7.85
C VAL A 237 -18.80 35.09 8.41
N PRO A 238 -18.95 35.28 9.73
CA PRO A 238 -18.91 36.62 10.31
C PRO A 238 -17.54 37.23 9.98
N VAL A 239 -17.56 38.23 9.09
CA VAL A 239 -16.37 38.99 8.73
C VAL A 239 -16.19 40.06 9.81
N PRO A 240 -15.02 40.11 10.49
CA PRO A 240 -14.72 41.16 11.45
C PRO A 240 -14.89 42.54 10.81
N SER A 241 -15.33 43.52 11.60
CA SER A 241 -15.51 44.89 11.12
C SER A 241 -14.16 45.49 10.70
N GLN A 242 -14.14 46.44 9.75
CA GLN A 242 -12.90 47.08 9.27
C GLN A 242 -12.06 47.72 10.40
N GLN A 243 -12.66 47.98 11.56
CA GLN A 243 -11.95 48.50 12.74
C GLN A 243 -11.16 47.40 13.49
N GLU A 244 -11.56 46.13 13.41
CA GLU A 244 -10.85 44.98 14.00
C GLU A 244 -9.72 44.45 13.09
N LEU A 245 -9.82 44.69 11.78
CA LEU A 245 -8.81 44.27 10.79
C LEU A 245 -7.50 45.07 10.87
N ASN A 246 -7.48 46.21 11.54
CA ASN A 246 -6.28 47.06 11.65
C ASN A 246 -5.25 46.57 12.69
N VAL A 247 -5.55 45.49 13.43
CA VAL A 247 -4.68 44.93 14.49
C VAL A 247 -4.20 43.51 14.17
N LEU A 248 -4.84 42.83 13.21
CA LEU A 248 -4.52 41.46 12.84
C LEU A 248 -3.71 41.40 11.53
N PRO A 249 -2.73 40.50 11.42
CA PRO A 249 -1.98 40.32 10.18
C PRO A 249 -2.91 39.91 9.02
N SER A 250 -2.61 40.39 7.81
CA SER A 250 -3.43 40.16 6.59
C SER A 250 -3.35 38.73 6.03
N PHE A 251 -2.79 37.79 6.79
CA PHE A 251 -2.57 36.41 6.38
C PHE A 251 -2.81 35.47 7.57
N GLY A 252 -3.15 34.22 7.27
CA GLY A 252 -3.32 33.15 8.26
C GLY A 252 -2.71 31.84 7.78
N PHE A 253 -2.60 30.87 8.68
CA PHE A 253 -2.09 29.54 8.38
C PHE A 253 -3.18 28.47 8.47
N LEU A 254 -3.16 27.58 7.49
CA LEU A 254 -3.95 26.36 7.48
C LEU A 254 -2.97 25.18 7.53
N PHE A 255 -2.95 24.44 8.64
CA PHE A 255 -2.05 23.31 8.82
C PHE A 255 -2.78 21.99 8.63
N ASP A 256 -2.31 21.18 7.69
CA ASP A 256 -2.60 19.75 7.73
C ASP A 256 -2.00 19.14 9.01
N ILE A 257 -2.64 18.12 9.57
CA ILE A 257 -2.19 17.46 10.81
C ILE A 257 -1.32 16.24 10.48
N ASP A 258 -1.83 15.35 9.64
CA ASP A 258 -1.25 14.03 9.41
C ASP A 258 -0.15 14.10 8.34
N GLY A 259 1.10 13.91 8.76
CA GLY A 259 2.29 14.01 7.91
C GLY A 259 3.01 15.36 8.01
N VAL A 260 2.34 16.41 8.49
CA VAL A 260 2.89 17.76 8.68
C VAL A 260 3.21 18.06 10.15
N LEU A 261 2.27 17.80 11.07
CA LEU A 261 2.46 18.04 12.51
C LEU A 261 2.77 16.76 13.27
N VAL A 262 2.17 15.65 12.84
CA VAL A 262 2.30 14.34 13.47
C VAL A 262 2.55 13.28 12.41
N ARG A 263 3.44 12.30 12.67
CA ARG A 263 3.54 11.07 11.87
C ARG A 263 3.06 9.89 12.71
N GLY A 264 1.85 9.41 12.42
CA GLY A 264 1.19 8.39 13.22
C GLY A 264 0.85 8.93 14.62
N LYS A 265 1.57 8.47 15.66
CA LYS A 265 1.40 8.95 17.04
C LYS A 265 2.54 9.87 17.51
N THR A 266 3.55 10.09 16.67
CA THR A 266 4.77 10.80 17.06
C THR A 266 4.76 12.24 16.54
N PRO A 267 4.85 13.27 17.40
CA PRO A 267 4.99 14.65 16.96
C PRO A 267 6.27 14.87 16.17
N ILE A 268 6.20 15.72 15.15
CA ILE A 268 7.39 16.22 14.46
C ILE A 268 8.03 17.30 15.35
N PRO A 269 9.31 17.15 15.77
CA PRO A 269 9.94 18.11 16.70
C PRO A 269 9.97 19.55 16.19
N ALA A 270 10.13 19.73 14.87
CA ALA A 270 10.11 21.05 14.24
C ALA A 270 8.77 21.77 14.37
N ALA A 271 7.65 21.03 14.46
CA ALA A 271 6.33 21.60 14.64
C ALA A 271 6.24 22.34 15.98
N LYS A 272 6.67 21.72 17.10
CA LYS A 272 6.70 22.38 18.42
C LYS A 272 7.45 23.71 18.40
N ILE A 273 8.63 23.73 17.78
CA ILE A 273 9.46 24.94 17.67
C ILE A 273 8.78 26.01 16.82
N ALA A 274 8.12 25.63 15.72
CA ALA A 274 7.36 26.56 14.88
C ALA A 274 6.18 27.17 15.64
N PHE A 275 5.40 26.35 16.36
CA PHE A 275 4.25 26.82 17.13
C PHE A 275 4.65 27.72 18.31
N GLN A 276 5.79 27.47 18.96
CA GLN A 276 6.36 28.39 19.95
C GLN A 276 6.67 29.78 19.39
N LYS A 277 6.99 29.90 18.10
CA LYS A 277 7.21 31.19 17.42
C LYS A 277 5.92 31.86 16.95
N LEU A 278 4.85 31.09 16.83
CA LEU A 278 3.54 31.58 16.37
C LEU A 278 2.62 32.03 17.51
N VAL A 279 3.03 31.82 18.76
CA VAL A 279 2.29 32.24 19.95
C VAL A 279 3.03 33.32 20.73
N ASN A 280 2.29 34.19 21.42
CA ASN A 280 2.84 35.16 22.35
C ASN A 280 3.15 34.51 23.72
N SER A 281 3.68 35.29 24.66
CA SER A 281 3.98 34.84 26.03
C SER A 281 2.75 34.41 26.85
N GLN A 282 1.54 34.72 26.37
CA GLN A 282 0.26 34.32 26.96
C GLN A 282 -0.34 33.08 26.27
N GLY A 283 0.36 32.49 25.29
CA GLY A 283 -0.10 31.31 24.55
C GLY A 283 -1.13 31.59 23.47
N GLN A 284 -1.38 32.86 23.13
CA GLN A 284 -2.31 33.24 22.07
C GLN A 284 -1.58 33.35 20.72
N PHE A 285 -2.22 32.91 19.66
CA PHE A 285 -1.66 32.97 18.31
C PHE A 285 -1.49 34.42 17.83
N LEU A 286 -0.32 34.72 17.26
CA LEU A 286 0.01 36.01 16.66
C LEU A 286 -0.68 36.24 15.31
N VAL A 287 -1.09 35.15 14.65
CA VAL A 287 -1.74 35.10 13.34
C VAL A 287 -2.92 34.12 13.43
N PRO A 288 -3.99 34.28 12.62
CA PRO A 288 -5.05 33.28 12.55
C PRO A 288 -4.50 31.91 12.13
N VAL A 289 -4.79 30.87 12.91
CA VAL A 289 -4.37 29.49 12.64
C VAL A 289 -5.57 28.55 12.70
N VAL A 290 -5.71 27.71 11.68
CA VAL A 290 -6.70 26.63 11.60
C VAL A 290 -5.99 25.32 11.26
N PHE A 291 -6.43 24.23 11.89
CA PHE A 291 -5.91 22.88 11.68
C PHE A 291 -6.91 22.05 10.90
N VAL A 292 -6.47 21.38 9.84
CA VAL A 292 -7.31 20.56 8.96
C VAL A 292 -6.81 19.13 8.97
N THR A 293 -7.73 18.17 9.04
CA THR A 293 -7.42 16.75 8.87
C THR A 293 -8.58 16.02 8.22
N ASN A 294 -8.25 14.98 7.45
CA ASN A 294 -9.24 14.04 6.94
C ASN A 294 -9.67 12.99 7.97
N ALA A 295 -9.06 12.97 9.16
CA ALA A 295 -9.49 12.13 10.26
C ALA A 295 -10.93 12.48 10.67
N GLY A 296 -11.72 11.46 10.99
CA GLY A 296 -13.12 11.58 11.38
C GLY A 296 -13.49 10.67 12.55
N ASP A 297 -12.49 10.19 13.30
CA ASP A 297 -12.60 9.13 14.30
C ASP A 297 -12.90 9.61 15.73
N CYS A 298 -13.00 10.94 15.92
CA CYS A 298 -13.26 11.55 17.22
C CYS A 298 -13.93 12.92 17.07
N LEU A 299 -14.40 13.47 18.20
CA LEU A 299 -14.92 14.83 18.29
C LEU A 299 -13.81 15.86 18.08
N ARG A 300 -14.16 17.02 17.49
CA ARG A 300 -13.24 18.15 17.30
C ARG A 300 -12.56 18.60 18.58
N GLN A 301 -13.29 18.69 19.69
CA GLN A 301 -12.73 19.05 21.00
C GLN A 301 -11.62 18.08 21.42
N LYS A 302 -11.86 16.77 21.30
CA LYS A 302 -10.87 15.75 21.67
C LYS A 302 -9.61 15.85 20.80
N LYS A 303 -9.77 16.17 19.51
CA LYS A 303 -8.62 16.40 18.61
C LYS A 303 -7.87 17.69 18.98
N ALA A 304 -8.58 18.77 19.33
CA ALA A 304 -7.99 20.02 19.78
C ALA A 304 -7.18 19.84 21.08
N ASP A 305 -7.71 19.08 22.05
CA ASP A 305 -6.99 18.76 23.30
C ASP A 305 -5.71 17.94 23.03
N GLN A 306 -5.80 16.95 22.12
CA GLN A 306 -4.64 16.17 21.69
C GLN A 306 -3.58 17.06 21.04
N LEU A 307 -3.96 17.90 20.09
CA LEU A 307 -3.03 18.81 19.44
C LEU A 307 -2.43 19.81 20.44
N SER A 308 -3.22 20.27 21.41
CA SER A 308 -2.75 21.19 22.44
C SER A 308 -1.65 20.57 23.28
N HIS A 309 -1.84 19.33 23.72
CA HIS A 309 -0.84 18.57 24.45
C HIS A 309 0.40 18.27 23.59
N VAL A 310 0.20 17.96 22.31
CA VAL A 310 1.27 17.58 21.39
C VAL A 310 2.14 18.78 20.99
N LEU A 311 1.56 19.96 20.78
CA LEU A 311 2.27 21.16 20.35
C LEU A 311 2.69 22.06 21.52
N GLY A 312 2.08 21.89 22.70
CA GLY A 312 2.35 22.70 23.88
C GLY A 312 1.73 24.11 23.80
N VAL A 313 0.68 24.27 23.01
CA VAL A 313 -0.06 25.54 22.83
C VAL A 313 -1.56 25.29 22.98
N PRO A 314 -2.35 26.21 23.56
CA PRO A 314 -3.78 26.02 23.66
C PRO A 314 -4.45 26.12 22.29
N ILE A 315 -5.19 25.08 21.89
CA ILE A 315 -5.94 25.01 20.63
C ILE A 315 -7.41 24.80 20.97
N ALA A 316 -8.27 25.66 20.42
CA ALA A 316 -9.71 25.58 20.61
C ALA A 316 -10.38 24.71 19.53
N GLN A 317 -11.55 24.14 19.84
CA GLN A 317 -12.27 23.24 18.93
C GLN A 317 -12.74 23.87 17.62
N ASP A 318 -12.97 25.19 17.62
CA ASP A 318 -13.34 25.99 16.46
C ASP A 318 -12.16 26.17 15.48
N GLN A 319 -10.93 26.02 15.96
CA GLN A 319 -9.72 26.02 15.15
C GLN A 319 -9.45 24.67 14.49
N VAL A 320 -10.22 23.61 14.76
CA VAL A 320 -10.01 22.27 14.21
C VAL A 320 -11.13 21.89 13.24
N MET A 321 -10.75 21.63 11.99
CA MET A 321 -11.61 21.14 10.93
C MET A 321 -11.26 19.69 10.60
N MET A 322 -12.23 18.81 10.83
CA MET A 322 -12.16 17.37 10.54
C MET A 322 -12.97 17.04 9.28
N SER A 323 -12.81 15.83 8.73
CA SER A 323 -13.51 15.42 7.49
C SER A 323 -15.03 15.57 7.56
N HIS A 324 -15.64 15.32 8.72
CA HIS A 324 -17.07 15.45 8.94
C HIS A 324 -17.52 16.89 9.30
N SER A 325 -16.60 17.83 9.55
CA SER A 325 -16.94 19.19 9.98
C SER A 325 -17.81 19.98 8.99
N PRO A 326 -17.61 19.86 7.66
CA PRO A 326 -18.50 20.50 6.69
C PRO A 326 -19.96 20.05 6.83
N LEU A 327 -20.25 18.87 7.39
CA LEU A 327 -21.61 18.37 7.50
C LEU A 327 -22.54 19.25 8.35
N ARG A 328 -21.96 20.08 9.22
CA ARG A 328 -22.68 21.08 10.03
C ARG A 328 -23.41 22.12 9.17
N MET A 329 -22.96 22.37 7.94
CA MET A 329 -23.59 23.35 7.05
C MET A 329 -24.89 22.83 6.43
N PHE A 330 -25.08 21.51 6.31
CA PHE A 330 -26.23 20.94 5.63
C PHE A 330 -27.46 20.79 6.54
N LYS A 331 -27.91 21.91 7.09
CA LYS A 331 -29.03 22.00 8.04
C LYS A 331 -30.33 21.36 7.53
N ARG A 332 -30.54 21.33 6.21
CA ARG A 332 -31.72 20.70 5.58
C ARG A 332 -31.82 19.19 5.86
N TYR A 333 -30.70 18.50 6.08
CA TYR A 333 -30.70 17.06 6.36
C TYR A 333 -30.62 16.73 7.84
N HIS A 334 -30.33 17.70 8.71
CA HIS A 334 -30.25 17.52 10.16
C HIS A 334 -31.49 16.85 10.78
N PRO A 335 -32.75 17.19 10.39
CA PRO A 335 -33.93 16.53 10.96
C PRO A 335 -34.25 15.17 10.34
N LYS A 336 -33.56 14.76 9.26
CA LYS A 336 -33.85 13.49 8.57
C LYS A 336 -33.14 12.32 9.23
N CYS A 337 -33.68 11.12 9.01
CA CYS A 337 -32.99 9.87 9.32
C CYS A 337 -31.77 9.73 8.40
N VAL A 338 -30.57 9.67 9.00
CA VAL A 338 -29.30 9.59 8.27
C VAL A 338 -28.52 8.36 8.72
N LEU A 339 -28.01 7.60 7.76
CA LEU A 339 -27.08 6.52 8.02
C LEU A 339 -25.67 7.09 8.20
N VAL A 340 -25.07 6.86 9.36
CA VAL A 340 -23.72 7.31 9.71
C VAL A 340 -22.80 6.10 9.77
N SER A 341 -21.73 6.15 8.99
CA SER A 341 -20.72 5.09 8.91
C SER A 341 -19.33 5.68 9.10
N GLY A 342 -18.48 4.97 9.85
CA GLY A 342 -17.12 5.41 10.14
C GLY A 342 -16.56 4.74 11.38
N GLN A 343 -15.50 5.33 11.94
CA GLN A 343 -14.87 4.87 13.18
C GLN A 343 -15.12 5.88 14.31
N GLY A 344 -15.08 5.41 15.56
CA GLY A 344 -15.21 6.26 16.74
C GLY A 344 -16.64 6.46 17.23
N PRO A 345 -16.89 7.47 18.07
CA PRO A 345 -18.20 7.71 18.68
C PRO A 345 -19.15 8.39 17.67
N LEU A 346 -19.64 7.61 16.69
CA LEU A 346 -20.41 8.12 15.55
C LEU A 346 -21.67 8.89 15.95
N LEU A 347 -22.40 8.40 16.96
CA LEU A 347 -23.62 9.06 17.44
C LEU A 347 -23.31 10.42 18.05
N ASP A 348 -22.29 10.51 18.90
CA ASP A 348 -21.88 11.76 19.53
C ASP A 348 -21.42 12.78 18.48
N ILE A 349 -20.66 12.32 17.47
CA ILE A 349 -20.20 13.16 16.35
C ILE A 349 -21.40 13.67 15.55
N ALA A 350 -22.35 12.80 15.20
CA ALA A 350 -23.53 13.20 14.44
C ALA A 350 -24.42 14.19 15.22
N GLN A 351 -24.57 13.99 16.53
CA GLN A 351 -25.30 14.91 17.41
C GLN A 351 -24.59 16.27 17.54
N ASP A 352 -23.26 16.31 17.70
CA ASP A 352 -22.47 17.56 17.72
C ASP A 352 -22.64 18.38 16.42
N LEU A 353 -22.76 17.67 15.30
CA LEU A 353 -22.98 18.29 13.98
C LEU A 353 -24.41 18.83 13.79
N GLY A 354 -25.37 18.35 14.60
CA GLY A 354 -26.77 18.78 14.60
C GLY A 354 -27.78 17.75 14.06
N PHE A 355 -27.36 16.52 13.74
CA PHE A 355 -28.29 15.49 13.26
C PHE A 355 -29.20 14.97 14.38
N SER A 356 -30.51 14.97 14.14
CA SER A 356 -31.52 14.56 15.11
C SER A 356 -31.79 13.06 15.12
N GLN A 357 -31.62 12.40 13.96
CA GLN A 357 -31.93 10.98 13.79
C GLN A 357 -30.78 10.19 13.12
N PRO A 358 -29.58 10.14 13.74
CA PRO A 358 -28.50 9.30 13.23
C PRO A 358 -28.77 7.81 13.50
N VAL A 359 -28.54 6.98 12.49
CA VAL A 359 -28.55 5.52 12.59
C VAL A 359 -27.15 5.04 12.23
N THR A 360 -26.52 4.23 13.07
CA THR A 360 -25.19 3.66 12.74
C THR A 360 -25.31 2.30 12.08
N ILE A 361 -24.22 1.86 11.44
CA ILE A 361 -24.13 0.51 10.89
C ILE A 361 -24.31 -0.56 11.98
N GLU A 362 -23.79 -0.31 13.20
CA GLU A 362 -23.98 -1.22 14.33
C GLU A 362 -25.46 -1.35 14.71
N MET A 363 -26.21 -0.25 14.73
CA MET A 363 -27.66 -0.26 15.00
C MET A 363 -28.42 -1.03 13.92
N LEU A 364 -28.05 -0.88 12.64
CA LEU A 364 -28.63 -1.65 11.55
C LEU A 364 -28.29 -3.14 11.67
N ARG A 365 -27.04 -3.46 11.98
CA ARG A 365 -26.57 -4.83 12.18
C ARG A 365 -27.29 -5.52 13.33
N GLU A 366 -27.53 -4.84 14.44
CA GLU A 366 -28.27 -5.37 15.58
C GLU A 366 -29.75 -5.60 15.24
N LYS A 367 -30.36 -4.69 14.48
CA LYS A 367 -31.77 -4.77 14.11
C LYS A 367 -32.04 -5.77 12.98
N TYR A 368 -31.09 -5.93 12.05
CA TYR A 368 -31.21 -6.80 10.89
C TYR A 368 -29.94 -7.68 10.71
N PRO A 369 -29.72 -8.68 11.60
CA PRO A 369 -28.50 -9.51 11.58
C PRO A 369 -28.25 -10.24 10.26
N LEU A 370 -29.32 -10.57 9.52
CA LEU A 370 -29.25 -11.26 8.23
C LEU A 370 -28.66 -10.41 7.09
N LEU A 371 -28.58 -9.08 7.25
CA LEU A 371 -27.99 -8.19 6.25
C LEU A 371 -26.46 -8.09 6.37
N ASP A 372 -25.89 -8.52 7.51
CA ASP A 372 -24.44 -8.55 7.70
C ASP A 372 -23.88 -9.90 7.24
N VAL A 373 -23.48 -9.95 5.97
CA VAL A 373 -22.91 -11.15 5.33
C VAL A 373 -21.40 -11.33 5.60
N VAL A 374 -20.79 -10.41 6.34
CA VAL A 374 -19.33 -10.39 6.61
C VAL A 374 -19.00 -11.04 7.95
N ASP A 375 -19.89 -10.96 8.93
CA ASP A 375 -19.75 -11.63 10.23
C ASP A 375 -20.36 -13.05 10.21
N HIS A 376 -19.54 -14.03 9.82
CA HIS A 376 -19.96 -15.44 9.71
C HIS A 376 -20.33 -16.09 11.04
N ASP A 377 -19.90 -15.54 12.18
CA ASP A 377 -20.22 -16.08 13.51
C ASP A 377 -21.68 -15.78 13.91
N ARG A 378 -22.31 -14.81 13.25
CA ARG A 378 -23.69 -14.35 13.53
C ARG A 378 -24.70 -14.73 12.45
N ALA A 379 -24.24 -15.33 11.35
CA ALA A 379 -25.12 -15.91 10.36
C ALA A 379 -25.89 -17.09 11.00
N PRO A 380 -27.23 -17.09 11.01
CA PRO A 380 -27.97 -18.24 11.49
C PRO A 380 -27.57 -19.45 10.64
N GLY A 381 -27.29 -20.58 11.29
CA GLY A 381 -26.77 -21.81 10.65
C GLY A 381 -27.61 -22.41 9.52
N VAL A 382 -28.73 -21.77 9.17
CA VAL A 382 -29.61 -22.10 8.05
C VAL A 382 -29.02 -21.65 6.69
N LEU A 383 -28.15 -20.64 6.65
CA LEU A 383 -27.52 -20.16 5.40
C LEU A 383 -26.26 -20.93 4.98
N LEU A 384 -25.63 -21.69 5.90
CA LEU A 384 -24.48 -22.53 5.58
C LEU A 384 -24.83 -23.75 4.71
N LEU A 385 -26.10 -24.15 4.64
CA LEU A 385 -26.52 -25.31 3.84
C LEU A 385 -26.67 -24.99 2.34
N PHE A 386 -26.96 -23.74 1.98
CA PHE A 386 -27.22 -23.37 0.57
C PHE A 386 -25.96 -23.00 -0.22
N CYS A 387 -24.89 -22.54 0.44
CA CYS A 387 -23.65 -22.16 -0.25
C CYS A 387 -22.61 -23.28 -0.36
N LEU A 388 -22.74 -24.39 0.40
CA LEU A 388 -21.79 -25.52 0.38
C LEU A 388 -22.34 -26.79 -0.30
N GLY A 389 -23.59 -26.78 -0.78
CA GLY A 389 -24.28 -27.94 -1.37
C GLY A 389 -23.96 -28.26 -2.84
N SER A 390 -22.81 -27.84 -3.38
CA SER A 390 -22.44 -28.14 -4.77
C SER A 390 -20.96 -28.45 -4.97
N LEU A 391 -20.32 -29.15 -4.04
CA LEU A 391 -19.09 -29.87 -4.34
C LEU A 391 -18.94 -31.13 -3.48
N SER A 392 -18.64 -32.22 -4.18
CA SER A 392 -18.19 -33.54 -3.73
C SER A 392 -19.23 -34.52 -3.16
N ASP A 393 -19.66 -35.40 -4.05
CA ASP A 393 -19.83 -36.83 -3.78
C ASP A 393 -18.72 -37.36 -2.86
N GLY A 394 -19.10 -38.01 -1.76
CA GLY A 394 -18.15 -38.71 -0.90
C GLY A 394 -18.77 -39.17 0.42
N LYS A 395 -19.28 -40.41 0.44
CA LYS A 395 -19.64 -41.13 1.68
C LYS A 395 -18.45 -41.17 2.66
N PRO A 396 -18.70 -41.14 3.97
CA PRO A 396 -18.35 -42.32 4.80
C PRO A 396 -19.40 -42.61 5.89
N THR A 397 -19.97 -43.82 5.92
CA THR A 397 -19.73 -44.89 6.91
C THR A 397 -19.79 -44.47 8.38
N PHE A 398 -20.88 -44.89 9.04
CA PHE A 398 -21.07 -44.96 10.48
C PHE A 398 -20.09 -45.93 11.15
N SER A 399 -19.52 -45.53 12.28
CA SER A 399 -19.14 -46.39 13.41
C SER A 399 -19.24 -45.55 14.68
#